data_AF-A0A0S8F5H8-F1
#
_entry.id   AF-A0A0S8F5H8-F1
#
_cell.length_a   1.000
_cell.length_b   1.000
_cell.length_c   1.000
_cell.angle_alpha   90.00
_cell.angle_beta   90.00
_cell.angle_gamma   90.00
#
_symmetry.space_group_name_H-M   'P 1'
#
loop_
_entity.id
_entity.type
_entity.pdbx_description
1 polymer ?
#
loop_
_entity_poly.entity_id
_entity_poly.type
_entity_poly.pdbx_seq_one_letter_code
_entity_poly.pdbx_strand_id
1 'polypeptide(L)'
;MDRNELIEVVTRQVLATLAGQPTDQGLENAQQVVANGAARLGYCGAGADVPKDLAQYIDHTLLRPDASPADIDRLCDEAVEYGFAAVCINPSWVARARKRLRPSGITVASVVGFPLGANTPEIKAMEARRALRDGAREIDMVINIGALKGGEHGLV
;
A
#
# COMPACT_ATOMS: atom_id res chain seq x y z
N MET A 1 -14.20 17.27 -45.77
CA MET A 1 -15.20 16.62 -44.90
C MET A 1 -16.55 17.13 -45.33
N ASP A 2 -17.43 16.23 -45.75
CA ASP A 2 -18.76 16.61 -46.22
C ASP A 2 -19.62 17.13 -45.05
N ARG A 3 -20.57 18.02 -45.33
CA ARG A 3 -21.47 18.59 -44.32
C ARG A 3 -22.25 17.49 -43.59
N ASN A 4 -22.60 16.40 -44.28
CA ASN A 4 -23.29 15.27 -43.67
C ASN A 4 -22.39 14.48 -42.72
N GLU A 5 -21.10 14.29 -43.04
CA GLU A 5 -20.13 13.68 -42.13
C GLU A 5 -19.93 14.52 -40.86
N LEU A 6 -19.85 15.84 -41.00
CA LEU A 6 -19.72 16.74 -39.84
C LEU A 6 -20.95 16.65 -38.93
N ILE A 7 -22.15 16.57 -39.52
CA ILE A 7 -23.41 16.42 -38.76
C ILE A 7 -23.42 15.09 -38.01
N GLU A 8 -23.07 13.97 -38.66
CA GLU A 8 -23.04 12.67 -37.98
C GLU A 8 -22.05 12.61 -36.81
N VAL A 9 -20.86 13.18 -36.98
CA VAL A 9 -19.84 13.24 -35.93
C VAL A 9 -20.34 14.06 -34.74
N VAL A 10 -20.91 15.24 -35.00
CA VAL A 10 -21.45 16.11 -33.94
C VAL A 10 -22.63 15.46 -33.24
N THR A 11 -23.56 14.85 -33.99
CA THR A 11 -24.71 14.15 -33.40
C THR A 11 -24.28 12.98 -32.54
N ARG A 12 -23.30 12.18 -32.98
CA ARG A 12 -22.75 11.08 -32.18
C ARG A 12 -22.11 11.59 -30.89
N GLN A 13 -21.33 12.67 -30.96
CA GLN A 13 -20.67 13.28 -29.81
C GLN A 13 -21.69 13.81 -28.78
N VAL A 14 -22.74 14.49 -29.26
CA VAL A 14 -23.80 15.05 -28.42
C VAL A 14 -24.62 13.94 -27.77
N LEU A 15 -24.98 12.90 -28.52
CA LEU A 15 -25.74 11.77 -27.97
C LEU A 15 -24.94 10.97 -26.94
N ALA A 16 -23.63 10.75 -27.16
CA ALA A 16 -22.76 10.11 -26.17
C ALA A 16 -22.64 10.93 -24.88
N THR A 17 -22.57 12.25 -25.00
CA THR A 17 -22.52 13.19 -23.86
C THR A 17 -23.84 13.20 -23.08
N LEU A 18 -24.97 13.10 -23.77
CA LEU A 18 -26.31 13.08 -23.15
C LEU A 18 -26.68 11.72 -22.55
N ALA A 19 -26.09 10.62 -23.05
CA ALA A 19 -26.42 9.26 -22.62
C ALA A 19 -25.79 8.87 -21.27
N GLY A 20 -24.93 9.70 -20.67
CA GLY A 20 -24.40 9.47 -19.33
C GLY A 20 -23.70 8.12 -19.15
N GLN A 21 -23.21 7.50 -20.23
CA GLN A 21 -22.39 6.30 -20.10
C GLN A 21 -21.05 6.73 -19.51
N PRO A 22 -20.64 6.19 -18.35
CA PRO A 22 -19.27 6.37 -17.88
C PRO A 22 -18.42 5.59 -18.86
N THR A 23 -17.89 6.33 -19.82
CA THR A 23 -16.88 5.83 -20.73
C THR A 23 -15.70 5.38 -19.88
N ASP A 24 -15.12 4.23 -20.23
CA ASP A 24 -13.79 3.76 -19.78
C ASP A 24 -12.64 4.78 -20.09
N GLN A 25 -13.00 5.99 -20.54
CA GLN A 25 -12.14 7.15 -20.80
C GLN A 25 -11.24 7.53 -19.62
N GLY A 26 -11.54 7.10 -18.38
CA GLY A 26 -10.66 7.35 -17.24
C GLY A 26 -9.23 6.79 -17.44
N LEU A 27 -9.12 5.58 -18.00
CA LEU A 27 -7.82 4.91 -18.21
C LEU A 27 -7.14 5.34 -19.51
N GLU A 28 -7.89 5.50 -20.60
CA GLU A 28 -7.35 5.98 -21.89
C GLU A 28 -6.83 7.42 -21.77
N ASN A 29 -7.55 8.29 -21.05
CA ASN A 29 -7.07 9.65 -20.76
C ASN A 29 -5.85 9.66 -19.84
N ALA A 30 -5.76 8.71 -18.91
CA ALA A 30 -4.58 8.58 -18.04
C ALA A 30 -3.31 8.26 -18.84
N GLN A 31 -3.39 7.32 -19.79
CA GLN A 31 -2.27 6.98 -20.67
C GLN A 31 -1.80 8.17 -21.50
N GLN A 32 -2.74 8.93 -22.09
CA GLN A 32 -2.42 10.14 -22.85
C GLN A 32 -1.80 11.24 -21.99
N VAL A 33 -2.27 11.42 -20.75
CA VAL A 33 -1.73 12.44 -19.83
C VAL A 33 -0.32 12.08 -19.35
N VAL A 34 -0.03 10.80 -19.13
CA VAL A 34 1.35 10.33 -18.87
C VAL A 34 2.22 10.55 -20.11
N ALA A 35 1.73 10.22 -21.31
CA ALA A 35 2.46 10.46 -22.56
C ALA A 35 2.76 11.96 -22.79
N ASN A 36 1.92 12.86 -22.27
CA ASN A 36 2.11 14.30 -22.30
C ASN A 36 3.02 14.84 -21.16
N GLY A 37 3.67 13.96 -20.40
CA GLY A 37 4.72 14.33 -19.44
C GLY A 37 4.27 14.45 -17.98
N ALA A 38 3.05 14.03 -17.63
CA ALA A 38 2.65 13.98 -16.23
C ALA A 38 3.44 12.89 -15.47
N ALA A 39 4.18 13.29 -14.43
CA ALA A 39 4.92 12.36 -13.58
C ALA A 39 4.02 11.60 -12.58
N ARG A 40 2.82 12.09 -12.31
CA ARG A 40 1.84 11.50 -11.39
C ARG A 40 0.42 11.84 -11.81
N LEU A 41 -0.46 10.87 -11.70
CA LEU A 41 -1.90 11.02 -11.84
C LEU A 41 -2.56 10.60 -10.52
N GLY A 42 -3.54 11.38 -10.06
CA GLY A 42 -4.33 11.07 -8.88
C GLY A 42 -5.80 10.99 -9.26
N TYR A 43 -6.55 10.08 -8.63
CA TYR A 43 -8.00 10.04 -8.74
C TYR A 43 -8.60 11.06 -7.78
N CYS A 44 -9.47 11.92 -8.31
CA CYS A 44 -10.23 12.90 -7.54
C CYS A 44 -11.73 12.66 -7.79
N GLY A 45 -12.30 11.67 -7.11
CA GLY A 45 -13.73 11.39 -7.13
C GLY A 45 -14.27 11.11 -5.73
N ALA A 46 -15.59 11.05 -5.57
CA ALA A 46 -16.25 10.91 -4.27
C ALA A 46 -16.05 9.53 -3.60
N GLY A 47 -15.23 8.65 -4.19
CA GLY A 47 -14.97 7.30 -3.67
C GLY A 47 -16.20 6.40 -3.68
N ALA A 48 -17.23 6.72 -4.48
CA ALA A 48 -18.50 5.98 -4.53
C ALA A 48 -18.31 4.49 -4.86
N ASP A 49 -17.22 4.15 -5.56
CA ASP A 49 -16.89 2.79 -5.98
C ASP A 49 -15.79 2.13 -5.11
N VAL A 50 -15.39 2.75 -3.98
CA VAL A 50 -14.42 2.12 -3.06
C VAL A 50 -15.12 1.01 -2.28
N PRO A 51 -14.65 -0.24 -2.33
CA PRO A 51 -15.24 -1.33 -1.57
C PRO A 51 -15.25 -1.04 -0.07
N LYS A 52 -16.39 -1.27 0.58
CA LYS A 52 -16.58 -0.98 2.02
C LYS A 52 -15.70 -1.84 2.93
N ASP A 53 -15.17 -2.95 2.42
CA ASP A 53 -14.31 -3.91 3.09
C ASP A 53 -12.81 -3.69 2.83
N LEU A 54 -12.44 -2.62 2.12
CA LEU A 54 -11.04 -2.33 1.76
C LEU A 54 -10.08 -2.33 2.96
N ALA A 55 -10.53 -1.89 4.13
CA ALA A 55 -9.71 -1.85 5.35
C ALA A 55 -9.09 -3.23 5.69
N GLN A 56 -9.78 -4.33 5.40
CA GLN A 56 -9.33 -5.69 5.68
C GLN A 56 -8.16 -6.16 4.78
N TYR A 57 -7.70 -5.30 3.86
CA TYR A 57 -6.56 -5.54 2.99
C TYR A 57 -5.42 -4.55 3.22
N ILE A 58 -5.51 -3.71 4.27
CA ILE A 58 -4.55 -2.66 4.56
C ILE A 58 -3.76 -3.00 5.84
N ASP A 59 -2.44 -2.87 5.73
CA ASP A 59 -1.51 -2.89 6.85
C ASP A 59 -1.21 -1.46 7.30
N HIS A 60 -1.77 -1.08 8.44
CA HIS A 60 -1.58 0.26 8.98
C HIS A 60 -0.15 0.43 9.49
N THR A 61 0.64 1.21 8.78
CA THR A 61 2.11 1.14 8.88
C THR A 61 2.70 2.37 9.56
N LEU A 62 3.60 2.15 10.53
CA LEU A 62 4.43 3.20 11.13
C LEU A 62 5.89 2.75 11.28
N LEU A 63 6.72 3.18 10.33
CA LEU A 63 8.14 2.82 10.24
C LEU A 63 9.10 4.02 10.33
N ARG A 64 8.58 5.21 10.65
CA ARG A 64 9.42 6.42 10.80
C ARG A 64 10.33 6.26 12.03
N PRO A 65 11.62 6.66 11.95
CA PRO A 65 12.62 6.39 13.00
C PRO A 65 12.37 7.11 14.33
N ASP A 66 11.56 8.17 14.35
CA ASP A 66 11.23 8.97 15.53
C ASP A 66 9.89 8.56 16.19
N ALA A 67 9.26 7.46 15.74
CA ALA A 67 8.00 6.99 16.28
C ALA A 67 8.10 6.74 17.79
N SER A 68 7.25 7.42 18.57
CA SER A 68 7.21 7.31 20.02
C SER A 68 6.29 6.16 20.47
N PRO A 69 6.39 5.72 21.74
CA PRO A 69 5.44 4.74 22.29
C PRO A 69 3.97 5.20 22.22
N ALA A 70 3.71 6.51 22.26
CA ALA A 70 2.35 7.05 22.14
C ALA A 70 1.84 6.95 20.70
N ASP A 71 2.72 7.09 19.70
CA ASP A 71 2.35 6.94 18.30
C ASP A 71 2.01 5.48 17.97
N ILE A 72 2.73 4.52 18.55
CA ILE A 72 2.42 3.09 18.41
C ILE A 72 1.07 2.74 19.01
N ASP A 73 0.73 3.30 20.18
CA ASP A 73 -0.57 3.07 20.80
C ASP A 73 -1.69 3.65 19.96
N ARG A 74 -1.50 4.87 19.43
CA ARG A 74 -2.46 5.50 18.51
C ARG A 74 -2.68 4.67 17.25
N LEU A 75 -1.59 4.19 16.62
CA LEU A 75 -1.65 3.32 15.46
C LEU A 75 -2.50 2.06 15.74
N CYS A 76 -2.29 1.44 16.91
CA CYS A 76 -3.05 0.26 17.32
C CYS A 76 -4.53 0.60 17.51
N ASP A 77 -4.83 1.72 18.17
CA ASP A 77 -6.22 2.14 18.44
C ASP A 77 -6.95 2.46 17.12
N GLU A 78 -6.30 3.15 16.18
CA GLU A 78 -6.82 3.39 14.83
C GLU A 78 -7.06 2.08 14.06
N ALA A 79 -6.14 1.12 14.15
CA ALA A 79 -6.32 -0.17 13.47
C ALA A 79 -7.53 -0.95 13.97
N VAL A 80 -7.85 -0.85 15.26
CA VAL A 80 -9.07 -1.42 15.82
C VAL A 80 -10.30 -0.63 15.40
N GLU A 81 -10.24 0.70 15.45
CA GLU A 81 -11.36 1.59 15.08
C GLU A 81 -11.81 1.38 13.62
N TYR A 82 -10.85 1.30 12.69
CA TYR A 82 -11.13 1.18 11.26
C TYR A 82 -11.17 -0.25 10.74
N GLY A 83 -10.84 -1.25 11.58
CA GLY A 83 -10.85 -2.65 11.19
C GLY A 83 -9.81 -3.00 10.13
N PHE A 84 -8.59 -2.49 10.29
CA PHE A 84 -7.47 -2.83 9.41
C PHE A 84 -7.04 -4.30 9.54
N ALA A 85 -6.35 -4.85 8.54
CA ALA A 85 -5.87 -6.23 8.59
C ALA A 85 -4.78 -6.42 9.65
N ALA A 86 -3.78 -5.55 9.58
CA ALA A 86 -2.62 -5.59 10.44
C ALA A 86 -2.11 -4.19 10.79
N VAL A 87 -1.20 -4.14 11.77
CA VAL A 87 -0.26 -3.03 11.94
C VAL A 87 1.14 -3.48 11.53
N CYS A 88 1.87 -2.67 10.76
CA CYS A 88 3.26 -2.94 10.38
C CYS A 88 4.22 -1.94 11.03
N ILE A 89 5.15 -2.45 11.86
CA ILE A 89 5.99 -1.63 12.74
C ILE A 89 7.42 -2.19 12.89
N ASN A 90 8.33 -1.32 13.34
CA ASN A 90 9.71 -1.73 13.65
C ASN A 90 9.75 -2.79 14.78
N PRO A 91 10.71 -3.74 14.77
CA PRO A 91 10.77 -4.85 15.72
C PRO A 91 10.74 -4.47 17.20
N SER A 92 11.32 -3.33 17.56
CA SER A 92 11.36 -2.82 18.94
C SER A 92 9.97 -2.57 19.54
N TRP A 93 8.95 -2.37 18.70
CA TRP A 93 7.59 -2.04 19.12
C TRP A 93 6.63 -3.22 19.16
N VAL A 94 7.04 -4.39 18.65
CA VAL A 94 6.18 -5.57 18.48
C VAL A 94 5.53 -6.01 19.79
N ALA A 95 6.32 -6.15 20.86
CA ALA A 95 5.79 -6.58 22.17
C ALA A 95 4.73 -5.61 22.71
N ARG A 96 4.91 -4.30 22.48
CA ARG A 96 3.96 -3.26 22.90
C ARG A 96 2.68 -3.34 22.10
N ALA A 97 2.77 -3.34 20.77
CA ALA A 97 1.61 -3.44 19.89
C ALA A 97 0.84 -4.74 20.14
N ARG A 98 1.55 -5.86 20.30
CA ARG A 98 0.92 -7.14 20.61
C ARG A 98 0.12 -7.09 21.91
N LYS A 99 0.67 -6.46 22.95
CA LYS A 99 -0.04 -6.29 24.24
C LYS A 99 -1.28 -5.41 24.07
N ARG A 100 -1.18 -4.31 23.33
CA ARG A 100 -2.29 -3.37 23.10
C ARG A 100 -3.42 -3.98 22.26
N LEU A 101 -3.08 -4.77 21.25
CA LEU A 101 -4.02 -5.42 20.31
C LEU A 101 -4.57 -6.78 20.81
N ARG A 102 -4.30 -7.20 22.06
CA ARG A 102 -5.08 -8.29 22.68
C ARG A 102 -6.36 -7.67 23.26
N PRO A 103 -7.60 -8.02 22.81
CA PRO A 103 -8.06 -9.16 22.01
C PRO A 103 -8.63 -8.81 20.61
N SER A 104 -8.15 -7.76 19.94
CA SER A 104 -8.83 -7.16 18.77
C SER A 104 -8.83 -8.00 17.48
N GLY A 105 -8.02 -9.06 17.39
CA GLY A 105 -7.89 -9.87 16.18
C GLY A 105 -6.99 -9.27 15.10
N ILE A 106 -6.56 -8.01 15.26
CA ILE A 106 -5.62 -7.33 14.35
C ILE A 106 -4.25 -8.01 14.39
N THR A 107 -3.68 -8.29 13.22
CA THR A 107 -2.35 -8.88 13.09
C THR A 107 -1.26 -7.86 13.41
N VAL A 108 -0.18 -8.31 14.07
CA VAL A 108 1.05 -7.51 14.20
C VAL A 108 2.06 -8.04 13.19
N ALA A 109 2.35 -7.23 12.18
CA ALA A 109 3.43 -7.42 11.23
C ALA A 109 4.68 -6.63 11.67
N SER A 110 5.86 -7.14 11.32
CA SER A 110 7.10 -6.44 11.59
C SER A 110 8.12 -6.60 10.47
N VAL A 111 8.94 -5.58 10.28
CA VAL A 111 9.96 -5.57 9.23
C VAL A 111 11.30 -6.14 9.71
N VAL A 112 12.06 -6.79 8.83
CA VAL A 112 13.44 -7.25 9.12
C VAL A 112 14.40 -6.87 8.01
N GLY A 113 15.66 -6.59 8.38
CA GLY A 113 16.64 -6.01 7.47
C GLY A 113 16.26 -4.61 6.97
N PHE A 114 15.27 -3.96 7.56
CA PHE A 114 14.76 -2.65 7.13
C PHE A 114 15.70 -1.51 7.53
N PRO A 115 15.83 -0.43 6.71
CA PRO A 115 15.15 -0.21 5.43
C PRO A 115 15.90 -0.72 4.20
N LEU A 116 17.18 -1.09 4.32
CA LEU A 116 18.06 -1.28 3.16
C LEU A 116 18.19 -2.72 2.69
N GLY A 117 17.91 -3.70 3.56
CA GLY A 117 18.04 -5.12 3.27
C GLY A 117 19.48 -5.64 3.20
N ALA A 118 20.48 -4.79 3.47
CA ALA A 118 21.91 -5.11 3.31
C ALA A 118 22.52 -5.96 4.46
N ASN A 119 21.70 -6.40 5.42
CA ASN A 119 22.12 -7.33 6.47
C ASN A 119 22.35 -8.74 5.89
N THR A 120 23.21 -9.55 6.53
CA THR A 120 23.38 -10.95 6.12
C THR A 120 22.11 -11.78 6.43
N PRO A 121 21.86 -12.90 5.72
CA PRO A 121 20.70 -13.76 5.96
C PRO A 121 20.57 -14.23 7.41
N GLU A 122 21.69 -14.53 8.08
CA GLU A 122 21.71 -15.01 9.47
C GLU A 122 21.19 -13.94 10.43
N ILE A 123 21.56 -12.67 10.21
CA ILE A 123 21.10 -11.54 11.01
C ILE A 123 19.60 -11.31 10.79
N LYS A 124 19.13 -11.33 9.53
CA LYS A 124 17.69 -11.24 9.21
C LYS A 124 16.89 -12.36 9.88
N ALA A 125 17.41 -13.59 9.87
CA ALA A 125 16.77 -14.72 10.53
C ALA A 125 16.68 -14.54 12.06
N MET A 126 17.72 -13.95 12.67
CA MET A 126 17.71 -13.66 14.11
C MET A 126 16.73 -12.54 14.48
N GLU A 127 16.65 -11.47 13.68
CA GLU A 127 15.65 -10.42 13.81
C GLU A 127 14.24 -11.00 13.71
N ALA A 128 13.96 -11.82 12.70
CA ALA A 128 12.66 -12.46 12.49
C ALA A 128 12.26 -13.35 13.68
N ARG A 129 13.17 -14.20 14.17
CA ARG A 129 12.94 -15.03 15.37
C ARG A 129 12.62 -14.18 16.59
N ARG A 130 13.28 -13.03 16.74
CA ARG A 130 13.01 -12.11 17.85
C ARG A 130 11.63 -11.48 17.72
N ALA A 131 11.26 -10.95 16.56
CA ALA A 131 9.94 -10.37 16.32
C ALA A 131 8.81 -11.39 16.56
N LEU A 132 8.97 -12.63 16.07
CA LEU A 132 8.00 -13.71 16.30
C LEU A 132 7.81 -14.02 17.79
N ARG A 133 8.91 -14.06 18.57
CA ARG A 133 8.86 -14.26 20.02
C ARG A 133 8.18 -13.11 20.75
N ASP A 134 8.40 -11.87 20.29
CA ASP A 134 7.79 -10.68 20.86
C ASP A 134 6.30 -10.55 20.45
N GLY A 135 5.85 -11.34 19.48
CA GLY A 135 4.44 -11.56 19.19
C GLY A 135 3.99 -11.20 17.77
N ALA A 136 4.91 -10.88 16.86
CA ALA A 136 4.59 -10.70 15.45
C ALA A 136 4.04 -12.01 14.86
N ARG A 137 3.15 -11.89 13.88
CA ARG A 137 2.60 -13.00 13.10
C ARG A 137 2.99 -12.95 11.63
N GLU A 138 3.41 -11.79 11.16
CA GLU A 138 3.88 -11.55 9.80
C GLU A 138 5.25 -10.87 9.86
N ILE A 139 6.11 -11.21 8.90
CA ILE A 139 7.47 -10.68 8.79
C ILE A 139 7.72 -10.19 7.37
N ASP A 140 7.93 -8.88 7.23
CA ASP A 140 8.21 -8.21 5.97
C ASP A 140 9.71 -7.99 5.83
N MET A 141 10.39 -8.88 5.12
CA MET A 141 11.84 -8.77 4.95
C MET A 141 12.21 -7.85 3.79
N VAL A 142 13.23 -7.02 3.99
CA VAL A 142 13.85 -6.28 2.88
C VAL A 142 14.94 -7.13 2.24
N ILE A 143 14.79 -7.40 0.94
CA ILE A 143 15.80 -8.09 0.12
C ILE A 143 17.09 -7.27 0.00
N ASN A 144 18.24 -7.94 -0.09
CA ASN A 144 19.48 -7.25 -0.45
C ASN A 144 19.49 -6.94 -1.96
N ILE A 145 18.99 -5.75 -2.33
CA ILE A 145 18.87 -5.33 -3.74
C ILE A 145 20.23 -5.29 -4.44
N GLY A 146 21.28 -4.85 -3.73
CA GLY A 146 22.64 -4.79 -4.27
C GLY A 146 23.18 -6.18 -4.62
N ALA A 147 22.99 -7.15 -3.71
CA ALA A 147 23.39 -8.53 -3.94
C ALA A 147 22.61 -9.18 -5.09
N LEU A 148 21.28 -8.99 -5.14
CA LEU A 148 20.45 -9.51 -6.23
C LEU A 148 20.93 -8.99 -7.59
N LYS A 149 21.18 -7.68 -7.70
CA LYS A 149 21.70 -7.07 -8.94
C LYS A 149 23.11 -7.54 -9.28
N GLY A 150 23.92 -7.87 -8.28
CA GLY A 150 25.28 -8.39 -8.45
C GLY A 150 25.36 -9.89 -8.75
N GLY A 151 24.23 -10.62 -8.73
CA GLY A 151 24.21 -12.08 -8.90
C GLY A 151 24.63 -12.86 -7.64
N GLU A 152 24.77 -12.18 -6.49
CA GLU A 152 25.18 -12.77 -5.21
C GLU A 152 23.97 -13.38 -4.48
N HIS A 153 23.39 -14.44 -5.06
CA HIS A 153 22.14 -15.03 -4.56
C HIS A 153 22.23 -15.60 -3.14
N GLY A 154 23.44 -15.90 -2.64
CA GLY A 154 23.63 -16.37 -1.25
C GLY A 154 23.32 -15.29 -0.19
N LEU A 155 23.24 -14.02 -0.58
CA LEU A 155 22.91 -12.90 0.32
C LEU A 155 21.46 -12.43 0.19
N VAL A 156 20.66 -13.11 -0.64
CA VAL A 156 19.26 -12.77 -0.95
C VAL A 156 18.30 -13.61 -0.13
#